data_AF-A0A966YMJ8-F1
#
_entry.id   AF-A0A966YMJ8-F1
#
_cell.length_a   1.000
_cell.length_b   1.000
_cell.length_c   1.000
_cell.angle_alpha   90.00
_cell.angle_beta   90.00
_cell.angle_gamma   90.00
#
_symmetry.space_group_name_H-M   'P 1'
#
loop_
_entity.id
_entity.type
_entity.pdbx_description
1 polymer ?
#
loop_
_entity_poly.entity_id
_entity_poly.type
_entity_poly.pdbx_seq_one_letter_code
_entity_poly.pdbx_strand_id
1 'polypeptide(L)'
;MSIYYIYAYVRSNGIPYYIGKGKDKRAWISRGRNIKPPKDKSRIIIMESNLSEIGAYALERRYIQWYGRKDLKTGVLWNMTDGGEGGYNTNFNLGRKHSEETKQKWSKLKLGNKNCLGRKLSEETKLKMSESARNRKHSAETKLKISKSKIGKKRKPFSAEWRKNISESLKR
;
A
#
# COMPACT_ATOMS: atom_id res chain seq x y z
N MET A 1 12.77 -15.56 -25.16
CA MET A 1 11.34 -15.23 -24.98
C MET A 1 10.82 -15.83 -23.69
N SER A 2 9.97 -15.13 -22.93
CA SER A 2 9.22 -15.74 -21.83
C SER A 2 7.92 -16.32 -22.39
N ILE A 3 7.67 -17.61 -22.18
CA ILE A 3 6.44 -18.28 -22.64
C ILE A 3 5.36 -18.15 -21.56
N TYR A 4 4.25 -17.52 -21.93
CA TYR A 4 3.07 -17.40 -21.07
C TYR A 4 2.02 -18.45 -21.44
N TYR A 5 1.12 -18.73 -20.50
CA TYR A 5 0.03 -19.69 -20.68
C TYR A 5 -1.24 -19.24 -19.95
N ILE A 6 -2.39 -19.75 -20.37
CA ILE A 6 -3.65 -19.65 -19.64
C ILE A 6 -3.90 -20.94 -18.90
N TYR A 7 -4.33 -20.85 -17.65
CA TYR A 7 -4.72 -21.99 -16.86
C TYR A 7 -6.09 -21.79 -16.22
N ALA A 8 -6.81 -22.90 -16.03
CA ALA A 8 -8.03 -22.97 -15.27
C ALA A 8 -7.84 -23.88 -14.05
N TYR A 9 -8.40 -23.47 -12.92
CA TYR A 9 -8.64 -24.38 -11.80
C TYR A 9 -10.06 -24.90 -11.88
N VAL A 10 -10.21 -26.22 -11.91
CA VAL A 10 -11.52 -26.86 -12.07
C VAL A 10 -11.98 -27.56 -10.79
N ARG A 11 -13.30 -27.60 -10.62
CA ARG A 11 -13.97 -28.36 -9.56
C ARG A 11 -13.96 -29.85 -9.89
N SER A 12 -14.47 -30.69 -8.99
CA SER A 12 -14.62 -32.13 -9.23
C SER A 12 -15.56 -32.45 -10.40
N ASN A 13 -16.51 -31.57 -10.71
CA ASN A 13 -17.43 -31.70 -11.84
C ASN A 13 -16.90 -31.08 -13.15
N GLY A 14 -15.61 -30.72 -13.22
CA GLY A 14 -15.00 -30.14 -14.42
C GLY A 14 -15.28 -28.65 -14.66
N ILE A 15 -16.20 -28.03 -13.91
CA ILE A 15 -16.52 -26.60 -14.11
C ILE A 15 -15.39 -25.72 -13.53
N PRO A 16 -14.84 -24.77 -14.31
CA PRO A 16 -13.81 -23.87 -13.83
C PRO A 16 -14.34 -22.95 -12.73
N TYR A 17 -13.53 -22.74 -11.69
CA TYR A 17 -13.80 -21.75 -10.64
C TYR A 17 -12.82 -20.58 -10.68
N TYR A 18 -11.74 -20.69 -11.44
CA TYR A 18 -10.76 -19.62 -11.61
C TYR A 18 -10.05 -19.79 -12.94
N ILE A 19 -9.81 -18.69 -13.63
CA ILE A 19 -8.98 -18.64 -14.83
C ILE A 19 -7.92 -17.58 -14.63
N GLY A 20 -6.69 -17.87 -15.05
CA GLY A 20 -5.62 -16.88 -14.93
C GLY A 20 -4.51 -17.05 -15.94
N LYS A 21 -3.77 -15.97 -16.15
CA LYS A 21 -2.50 -15.95 -16.86
C LYS A 21 -1.37 -16.44 -15.96
N GLY A 22 -0.56 -17.31 -16.52
CA GLY A 22 0.58 -17.98 -15.91
C GLY A 22 1.88 -17.74 -16.66
N LYS A 23 2.99 -17.84 -15.93
CA LYS A 23 4.35 -17.99 -16.43
C LYS A 23 5.08 -18.91 -15.43
N ASP A 24 6.03 -19.70 -15.90
CA ASP A 24 6.81 -20.63 -15.08
C ASP A 24 5.87 -21.51 -14.22
N LYS A 25 6.11 -21.61 -12.91
CA LYS A 25 5.31 -22.44 -11.99
C LYS A 25 4.06 -21.73 -11.41
N ARG A 26 3.64 -20.58 -11.96
CA ARG A 26 2.58 -19.73 -11.39
C ARG A 26 1.27 -20.47 -11.09
N ALA A 27 0.81 -21.37 -11.96
CA ALA A 27 -0.43 -22.13 -11.74
C ALA A 27 -0.35 -23.16 -10.61
N TRP A 28 0.84 -23.55 -10.17
CA TRP A 28 1.00 -24.61 -9.17
C TRP A 28 1.35 -24.08 -7.77
N ILE A 29 1.75 -22.80 -7.67
CA ILE A 29 2.13 -22.13 -6.41
C ILE A 29 0.88 -21.67 -5.63
N SER A 30 0.80 -22.06 -4.36
CA SER A 30 -0.28 -21.66 -3.44
C SER A 30 0.07 -20.48 -2.53
N ARG A 31 1.36 -20.26 -2.26
CA ARG A 31 1.82 -19.22 -1.32
C ARG A 31 1.50 -17.82 -1.83
N GLY A 32 0.94 -16.97 -0.97
CA GLY A 32 0.63 -15.57 -1.28
C GLY A 32 -0.51 -15.37 -2.29
N ARG A 33 -1.36 -16.40 -2.50
CA ARG A 33 -2.51 -16.33 -3.41
C ARG A 33 -3.82 -16.26 -2.64
N ASN A 34 -4.72 -15.37 -3.07
CA ASN A 34 -6.10 -15.33 -2.59
C ASN A 34 -6.89 -16.56 -3.05
N ILE A 35 -6.78 -16.88 -4.36
CA ILE A 35 -7.38 -18.10 -4.93
C ILE A 35 -6.31 -19.19 -4.99
N LYS A 36 -6.50 -20.23 -4.18
CA LYS A 36 -5.56 -21.35 -4.09
C LYS A 36 -5.77 -22.35 -5.23
N PRO A 37 -4.70 -22.97 -5.75
CA PRO A 37 -4.83 -24.08 -6.69
C PRO A 37 -5.54 -25.26 -6.01
N PRO A 38 -6.21 -26.14 -6.79
CA PRO A 38 -6.77 -27.37 -6.28
C PRO A 38 -5.70 -28.23 -5.58
N LYS A 39 -6.12 -28.98 -4.54
CA LYS A 39 -5.23 -29.93 -3.85
C LYS A 39 -4.70 -30.98 -4.82
N ASP A 40 -5.61 -31.55 -5.59
CA ASP A 40 -5.32 -32.48 -6.67
C ASP A 40 -4.87 -31.71 -7.93
N LYS A 41 -3.65 -31.97 -8.37
CA LYS A 41 -2.98 -31.22 -9.43
C LYS A 41 -3.50 -31.54 -10.83
N SER A 42 -4.20 -32.66 -11.02
CA SER A 42 -4.85 -32.99 -12.30
C SER A 42 -5.94 -31.98 -12.68
N ARG A 43 -6.47 -31.25 -11.69
CA ARG A 43 -7.49 -30.21 -11.87
C ARG A 43 -6.93 -28.82 -12.15
N ILE A 44 -5.64 -28.75 -12.50
CA ILE A 44 -4.99 -27.55 -13.03
C ILE A 44 -4.85 -27.78 -14.54
N ILE A 45 -5.75 -27.18 -15.31
CA ILE A 45 -5.80 -27.37 -16.76
C ILE A 45 -5.08 -26.21 -17.43
N ILE A 46 -4.04 -26.50 -18.21
CA ILE A 46 -3.44 -25.52 -19.12
C ILE A 46 -4.31 -25.47 -20.37
N MET A 47 -4.96 -24.34 -20.59
CA MET A 47 -5.89 -24.16 -21.71
C MET A 47 -5.15 -23.76 -22.99
N GLU A 48 -4.17 -22.87 -22.86
CA GLU A 48 -3.42 -22.28 -23.98
C GLU A 48 -1.96 -22.09 -23.53
N SER A 49 -1.00 -22.29 -24.42
CA SER A 49 0.45 -22.19 -24.11
C SER A 49 1.22 -21.51 -25.23
N ASN A 50 2.52 -21.25 -25.02
CA ASN A 50 3.39 -20.58 -26.00
C ASN A 50 2.90 -19.17 -26.39
N LEU A 51 2.23 -18.48 -25.47
CA LEU A 51 1.66 -17.17 -25.71
C LEU A 51 2.68 -16.08 -25.44
N SER A 52 2.57 -15.01 -26.23
CA SER A 52 3.12 -13.71 -25.83
C SER A 52 2.40 -13.18 -24.60
N GLU A 53 3.02 -12.25 -23.88
CA GLU A 53 2.39 -11.64 -22.70
C GLU A 53 1.06 -10.96 -23.04
N ILE A 54 1.05 -10.17 -24.12
CA ILE A 54 -0.13 -9.45 -24.58
C ILE A 54 -1.23 -10.40 -25.04
N GLY A 55 -0.87 -11.48 -25.75
CA GLY A 55 -1.82 -12.52 -26.16
C GLY A 55 -2.43 -13.24 -24.96
N ALA A 56 -1.61 -13.55 -23.95
CA ALA A 56 -2.10 -14.14 -22.72
C ALA A 56 -3.03 -13.20 -21.95
N TYR A 57 -2.77 -11.89 -21.90
CA TYR A 57 -3.73 -10.96 -21.28
C TYR A 57 -5.05 -10.86 -22.06
N ALA A 58 -5.00 -10.82 -23.39
CA ALA A 58 -6.20 -10.80 -24.21
C ALA A 58 -7.07 -12.06 -24.02
N LEU A 59 -6.43 -13.24 -24.00
CA LEU A 59 -7.13 -14.50 -23.78
C LEU A 59 -7.65 -14.63 -22.35
N GLU A 60 -6.90 -14.19 -21.34
CA GLU A 60 -7.38 -14.17 -19.95
C GLU A 60 -8.67 -13.36 -19.83
N ARG A 61 -8.71 -12.15 -20.40
CA ARG A 61 -9.91 -11.30 -20.43
C ARG A 61 -11.08 -12.00 -21.14
N ARG A 62 -10.81 -12.58 -22.31
CA ARG A 62 -11.82 -13.30 -23.11
C ARG A 62 -12.44 -14.45 -22.32
N TYR A 63 -11.63 -15.29 -21.69
CA TYR A 63 -12.11 -16.43 -20.92
C TYR A 63 -12.87 -16.02 -19.66
N ILE A 64 -12.40 -14.99 -18.94
CA ILE A 64 -13.13 -14.47 -17.76
C ILE A 64 -14.51 -13.94 -18.17
N GLN A 65 -14.58 -13.18 -19.26
CA GLN A 65 -15.84 -12.69 -19.81
C GLN A 65 -16.77 -13.85 -20.22
N TRP A 66 -16.22 -14.89 -20.88
CA TRP A 66 -17.00 -16.02 -21.38
C TRP A 66 -17.66 -16.83 -20.26
N TYR A 67 -16.90 -17.19 -19.22
CA TYR A 67 -17.43 -17.99 -18.11
C TYR A 67 -18.18 -17.17 -17.06
N GLY A 68 -18.00 -15.85 -17.07
CA GLY A 68 -18.65 -14.90 -16.17
C GLY A 68 -18.16 -14.98 -14.73
N ARG A 69 -18.29 -13.87 -14.01
CA ARG A 69 -17.84 -13.72 -12.63
C ARG A 69 -19.00 -13.88 -11.65
N LYS A 70 -18.74 -14.56 -10.54
CA LYS A 70 -19.75 -14.82 -9.51
C LYS A 70 -20.16 -13.55 -8.76
N ASP A 71 -19.23 -12.63 -8.50
CA ASP A 71 -19.50 -11.39 -7.77
C ASP A 71 -20.36 -10.40 -8.56
N LEU A 72 -20.21 -10.39 -9.90
CA LEU A 72 -21.08 -9.65 -10.82
C LEU A 72 -22.39 -10.39 -11.16
N LYS A 73 -22.60 -11.59 -10.61
CA LYS A 73 -23.72 -12.50 -10.94
C LYS A 73 -23.81 -12.84 -12.43
N THR A 74 -22.68 -12.80 -13.16
CA THR A 74 -22.62 -13.12 -14.59
C THR A 74 -22.14 -14.54 -14.86
N GLY A 75 -21.60 -15.25 -13.86
CA GLY A 75 -21.17 -16.64 -14.05
C GLY A 75 -20.52 -17.30 -12.85
N VAL A 76 -19.60 -18.24 -13.12
CA VAL A 76 -19.15 -19.26 -12.15
C VAL A 76 -17.76 -19.01 -11.56
N LEU A 77 -17.02 -18.03 -12.09
CA LEU A 77 -15.64 -17.77 -11.69
C LEU A 77 -15.55 -16.97 -10.39
N TRP A 78 -14.52 -17.27 -9.60
CA TRP A 78 -14.12 -16.55 -8.39
C TRP A 78 -13.06 -15.47 -8.69
N ASN A 79 -12.82 -15.17 -9.96
CA ASN A 79 -12.03 -14.03 -10.39
C ASN A 79 -12.61 -12.73 -9.81
N MET A 80 -11.73 -11.86 -9.32
CA MET A 80 -12.11 -10.56 -8.73
C MET A 80 -11.91 -9.38 -9.69
N THR A 81 -11.34 -9.64 -10.86
CA THR A 81 -11.09 -8.63 -11.89
C THR A 81 -11.37 -9.23 -13.26
N ASP A 82 -11.53 -8.38 -14.26
CA ASP A 82 -11.85 -8.80 -15.63
C ASP A 82 -10.64 -9.37 -16.39
N GLY A 83 -9.48 -9.47 -15.73
CA GLY A 83 -8.22 -9.93 -16.32
C GLY A 83 -7.50 -8.84 -17.10
N GLY A 84 -6.27 -9.11 -17.54
CA GLY A 84 -5.51 -8.16 -18.36
C GLY A 84 -4.80 -7.03 -17.61
N GLU A 85 -5.08 -6.85 -16.31
CA GLU A 85 -4.54 -5.73 -15.53
C GLU A 85 -3.06 -5.89 -15.15
N GLY A 86 -2.51 -7.10 -15.30
CA GLY A 86 -1.19 -7.45 -14.77
C GLY A 86 -1.13 -7.30 -13.24
N GLY A 87 -0.18 -7.94 -12.58
CA GLY A 87 -0.05 -7.84 -11.11
C GLY A 87 0.35 -6.44 -10.59
N TYR A 88 0.30 -5.39 -11.43
CA TYR A 88 0.93 -4.10 -11.20
C TYR A 88 -0.04 -2.92 -11.08
N ASN A 89 -1.36 -3.12 -11.18
CA ASN A 89 -2.28 -2.05 -10.78
C ASN A 89 -2.41 -2.05 -9.24
N THR A 90 -1.31 -1.69 -8.57
CA THR A 90 -1.18 -1.57 -7.11
C THR A 90 -1.94 -0.38 -6.52
N ASN A 91 -2.84 0.24 -7.28
CA ASN A 91 -3.67 1.35 -6.80
C ASN A 91 -4.87 0.91 -5.94
N PHE A 92 -5.12 -0.39 -5.77
CA PHE A 92 -6.17 -0.87 -4.84
C PHE A 92 -5.98 -0.44 -3.38
N ASN A 93 -4.75 -0.05 -2.99
CA ASN A 93 -4.44 0.50 -1.67
C ASN A 93 -4.21 2.02 -1.68
N LEU A 94 -4.14 2.66 -2.85
CA LEU A 94 -3.92 4.10 -2.94
C LEU A 94 -5.21 4.81 -2.48
N GLY A 95 -5.17 5.39 -1.27
CA GLY A 95 -6.31 6.12 -0.69
C GLY A 95 -7.26 5.29 0.18
N ARG A 96 -7.03 3.98 0.36
CA ARG A 96 -7.85 3.16 1.25
C ARG A 96 -7.55 3.54 2.71
N LYS A 97 -8.49 4.21 3.36
CA LYS A 97 -8.38 4.56 4.78
C LYS A 97 -8.61 3.31 5.63
N HIS A 98 -7.74 3.06 6.60
CA HIS A 98 -7.98 2.03 7.61
C HIS A 98 -9.30 2.30 8.35
N SER A 99 -10.01 1.21 8.73
CA SER A 99 -11.17 1.32 9.62
C SER A 99 -10.76 1.93 10.96
N GLU A 100 -11.69 2.57 11.65
CA GLU A 100 -11.41 3.21 12.93
C GLU A 100 -10.95 2.20 13.99
N GLU A 101 -11.53 1.00 13.98
CA GLU A 101 -11.13 -0.13 14.82
C GLU A 101 -9.66 -0.52 14.59
N THR A 102 -9.23 -0.56 13.32
CA THR A 102 -7.85 -0.90 12.95
C THR A 102 -6.89 0.19 13.43
N LYS A 103 -7.25 1.47 13.28
CA LYS A 103 -6.46 2.59 13.77
C LYS A 103 -6.33 2.56 15.29
N GLN A 104 -7.42 2.30 16.01
CA GLN A 104 -7.42 2.20 17.46
C GLN A 104 -6.55 1.02 17.95
N LYS A 105 -6.66 -0.15 17.30
CA LYS A 105 -5.82 -1.31 17.61
C LYS A 105 -4.34 -0.99 17.44
N TRP A 106 -3.97 -0.36 16.33
CA TRP A 106 -2.58 0.05 16.07
C TRP A 106 -2.09 1.12 17.05
N SER A 107 -2.94 2.09 17.38
CA SER A 107 -2.63 3.12 18.39
C SER A 107 -2.32 2.48 19.74
N LYS A 108 -3.16 1.54 20.21
CA LYS A 108 -2.94 0.79 21.47
C LYS A 108 -1.63 0.01 21.46
N LEU A 109 -1.30 -0.67 20.35
CA LEU A 109 -0.04 -1.42 20.22
C LEU A 109 1.21 -0.53 20.21
N LYS A 110 1.08 0.71 19.74
CA LYS A 110 2.19 1.68 19.67
C LYS A 110 2.33 2.51 20.94
N LEU A 111 1.31 2.56 21.78
CA LEU A 111 1.33 3.28 23.04
C LEU A 111 2.43 2.69 23.95
N GLY A 112 3.36 3.54 24.40
CA GLY A 112 4.47 3.11 25.26
C GLY A 112 5.63 2.42 24.55
N ASN A 113 5.70 2.43 23.22
CA ASN A 113 6.87 1.90 22.49
C ASN A 113 8.13 2.71 22.81
N LYS A 114 9.14 2.07 23.40
CA LYS A 114 10.41 2.68 23.82
C LYS A 114 11.59 2.39 22.89
N ASN A 115 11.38 1.75 21.73
CA ASN A 115 12.46 1.29 20.86
C ASN A 115 13.39 2.41 20.37
N CYS A 116 12.90 3.65 20.35
CA CYS A 116 13.69 4.82 19.96
C CYS A 116 13.97 5.76 21.14
N LEU A 117 13.57 5.41 22.36
CA LEU A 117 13.77 6.25 23.53
C LEU A 117 15.26 6.31 23.87
N GLY A 118 15.82 7.51 23.95
CA GLY A 118 17.25 7.72 24.24
C GLY A 118 18.20 7.53 23.05
N ARG A 119 17.69 7.24 21.85
CA ARG A 119 18.53 7.08 20.66
C ARG A 119 19.18 8.42 20.27
N LYS A 120 20.51 8.50 20.35
CA LYS A 120 21.27 9.65 19.84
C LYS A 120 21.46 9.53 18.33
N LEU A 121 21.06 10.56 17.59
CA LEU A 121 21.28 10.65 16.14
C LEU A 121 22.73 11.05 15.84
N SER A 122 23.29 10.53 14.74
CA SER A 122 24.60 10.97 14.24
C SER A 122 24.55 12.44 13.79
N GLU A 123 25.71 13.11 13.81
CA GLU A 123 25.83 14.50 13.34
C GLU A 123 25.39 14.66 11.89
N GLU A 124 25.75 13.72 11.02
CA GLU A 124 25.30 13.70 9.63
C GLU A 124 23.76 13.67 9.51
N THR A 125 23.10 12.87 10.36
CA THR A 125 21.63 12.79 10.36
C THR A 125 21.00 14.09 10.85
N LYS A 126 21.58 14.72 11.88
CA LYS A 126 21.12 16.02 12.39
C LYS A 126 21.24 17.11 11.32
N LEU A 127 22.33 17.12 10.56
CA LEU A 127 22.55 18.07 9.48
C LEU A 127 21.50 17.91 8.37
N LYS A 128 21.28 16.68 7.88
CA LYS A 128 20.24 16.40 6.85
C LYS A 128 18.84 16.81 7.31
N MET A 129 18.51 16.56 8.58
CA MET A 129 17.23 16.99 9.16
C MET A 129 17.11 18.52 9.22
N SER A 130 18.18 19.22 9.61
CA SER A 130 18.23 20.69 9.66
C SER A 130 18.06 21.32 8.28
N GLU A 131 18.79 20.83 7.27
CA GLU A 131 18.68 21.28 5.88
C GLU A 131 17.26 21.10 5.33
N SER A 132 16.66 19.93 5.56
CA SER A 132 15.29 19.63 5.16
C SER A 132 14.23 20.49 5.86
N ALA A 133 14.53 21.00 7.04
CA ALA A 133 13.62 21.84 7.83
C ALA A 133 13.70 23.33 7.47
N ARG A 134 14.86 23.80 6.99
CA ARG A 134 15.20 25.22 6.81
C ARG A 134 14.19 26.01 5.99
N ASN A 135 13.56 25.38 5.00
CA ASN A 135 12.62 26.05 4.08
C ASN A 135 11.14 25.68 4.31
N ARG A 136 10.81 25.00 5.40
CA ARG A 136 9.41 24.64 5.69
C ARG A 136 8.62 25.87 6.14
N LYS A 137 7.65 26.28 5.33
CA LYS A 137 6.69 27.35 5.66
C LYS A 137 5.34 26.73 6.01
N HIS A 138 4.74 27.19 7.12
CA HIS A 138 3.37 26.80 7.46
C HIS A 138 2.35 27.38 6.48
N SER A 139 1.31 26.61 6.17
CA SER A 139 0.16 27.10 5.41
C SER A 139 -0.59 28.19 6.18
N ALA A 140 -1.35 29.03 5.47
CA ALA A 140 -2.15 30.09 6.07
C ALA A 140 -3.14 29.54 7.12
N GLU A 141 -3.80 28.42 6.80
CA GLU A 141 -4.72 27.74 7.73
C GLU A 141 -4.01 27.28 9.02
N THR A 142 -2.79 26.74 8.90
CA THR A 142 -2.00 26.30 10.04
C THR A 142 -1.57 27.49 10.91
N LYS A 143 -1.13 28.60 10.28
CA LYS A 143 -0.78 29.84 10.99
C LYS A 143 -1.97 30.36 11.79
N LEU A 144 -3.16 30.31 11.21
CA LEU A 144 -4.39 30.76 11.86
C LEU A 144 -4.76 29.88 13.07
N LYS A 145 -4.64 28.55 12.95
CA LYS A 145 -4.83 27.62 14.09
C LYS A 145 -3.84 27.90 15.22
N ILE A 146 -2.56 28.11 14.89
CA ILE A 146 -1.52 28.46 15.88
C ILE A 146 -1.86 29.79 16.57
N SER A 147 -2.26 30.80 15.81
CA SER A 147 -2.63 32.11 16.34
C SER A 147 -3.79 32.00 17.34
N LYS A 148 -4.91 31.36 16.94
CA LYS A 148 -6.06 31.09 17.81
C LYS A 148 -5.67 30.39 19.12
N SER A 149 -4.75 29.41 19.04
CA SER A 149 -4.29 28.66 20.22
C SER A 149 -3.48 29.48 21.24
N LYS A 150 -2.94 30.64 20.82
CA LYS A 150 -2.07 31.52 21.62
C LYS A 150 -2.82 32.71 22.20
N ILE A 151 -3.99 33.06 21.67
CA ILE A 151 -4.83 34.14 22.22
C ILE A 151 -5.14 33.83 23.69
N GLY A 152 -4.92 34.80 24.58
CA GLY A 152 -5.21 34.69 26.02
C GLY A 152 -4.15 34.00 26.88
N LYS A 153 -3.09 33.40 26.30
CA LYS A 153 -2.01 32.77 27.09
C LYS A 153 -0.96 33.79 27.52
N LYS A 154 -0.94 34.16 28.81
CA LYS A 154 0.10 35.03 29.38
C LYS A 154 1.44 34.29 29.41
N ARG A 155 2.48 34.90 28.82
CA ARG A 155 3.86 34.42 28.91
C ARG A 155 4.51 34.94 30.19
N LYS A 156 5.42 34.16 30.79
CA LYS A 156 6.25 34.64 31.90
C LYS A 156 7.16 35.78 31.41
N PRO A 157 7.51 36.75 32.28
CA PRO A 157 8.48 37.79 31.94
C PRO A 157 9.82 37.16 31.54
N PHE A 158 10.49 37.73 30.53
CA PHE A 158 11.85 37.33 30.18
C PHE A 158 12.84 37.67 31.29
N SER A 159 13.81 36.80 31.54
CA SER A 159 14.88 37.02 32.52
C SER A 159 15.81 38.17 32.09
N ALA A 160 16.50 38.77 33.06
CA ALA A 160 17.50 39.81 32.80
C ALA A 160 18.64 39.31 31.90
N GLU A 161 19.09 38.08 32.11
CA GLU A 161 20.13 37.43 31.31
C GLU A 161 19.71 37.22 29.85
N TRP A 162 18.44 36.82 29.62
CA TRP A 162 17.90 36.71 28.26
C TRP A 162 17.88 38.07 27.54
N ARG A 163 17.49 39.14 28.24
CA ARG A 163 17.49 40.51 27.68
C ARG A 163 18.91 40.98 27.34
N LYS A 164 19.89 40.65 28.19
CA LYS A 164 21.31 40.96 27.97
C LYS A 164 21.85 40.27 26.71
N ASN A 165 21.61 38.97 26.57
CA ASN A 165 22.10 38.19 25.43
C ASN A 165 21.51 38.68 24.09
N ILE A 166 20.24 39.08 24.07
CA ILE A 166 19.62 39.70 22.88
C ILE A 166 20.24 41.07 22.59
N SER A 167 20.48 41.89 23.63
CA SER A 167 21.12 43.20 23.45
C SER A 167 22.54 43.06 22.90
N GLU A 168 23.30 42.04 23.32
CA GLU A 168 24.64 41.77 22.80
C GLU A 168 24.61 41.23 21.36
N SER A 169 23.65 40.37 21.01
CA SER A 169 23.54 39.84 19.65
C SER A 169 23.15 40.91 18.62
N LEU A 170 22.39 41.92 19.04
CA LEU A 170 21.96 43.04 18.19
C LEU A 170 23.05 44.12 18.00
N LYS A 171 24.12 44.08 18.80
CA LYS A 171 25.29 44.98 18.68
C LYS A 171 26.36 44.46 17.70
N ARG A 172 26.18 43.24 17.18
CA ARG A 172 26.98 42.64 16.10
C ARG A 172 26.31 42.88 14.76
#